data_AF-A0A4D7JRS4-F1
#
_entry.id   AF-A0A4D7JRS4-F1
#
_cell.length_a   1.000
_cell.length_b   1.000
_cell.length_c   1.000
_cell.angle_alpha   90.00
_cell.angle_beta   90.00
_cell.angle_gamma   90.00
#
_symmetry.space_group_name_H-M   'P 1'
#
loop_
_entity.id
_entity.type
_entity.pdbx_description
1 polymer ?
#
loop_
_entity_poly.entity_id
_entity_poly.type
_entity_poly.pdbx_seq_one_letter_code
_entity_poly.pdbx_strand_id
1 'polypeptide(L)'
;MEFHQPLHPERKYLTMQKIYSKPLPLFFILFIIGFLKISAQDLLESRKTSPFTYIYQITDQEAKLIYNTKIVKLDSTFFHTKIDSFPTDKGYDEKLPPGHYLKTFSYGGEQKIEMTSIRDFNIYSLNNTSDLDIQIYDLEGNIIDDAEVRVNDKKLKYSKKTRSFTDKKSNKHGIVTVTHEGITSYYKLDRQFANSGLTRAYRKTFYGTPLKYIWHPITFILDIPIDGYYSIKYGWPQGTIYSIKDFFVNTYEKTACIFDPYYCDFNNKYTGYMAFNKPMYKPSDTVKVKAFIVDKKGKPLKRRSGLK
;
A
#
# COMPACT_ATOMS: atom_id res chain seq x y z
N MET A 1 -1.11 -112.01 -63.83
CA MET A 1 0.31 -111.74 -64.12
C MET A 1 0.72 -110.64 -63.16
N GLU A 2 1.44 -111.04 -62.10
CA GLU A 2 2.03 -110.13 -61.13
C GLU A 2 2.94 -109.12 -61.84
N PHE A 3 3.14 -107.93 -61.26
CA PHE A 3 4.48 -107.41 -60.96
C PHE A 3 4.38 -106.11 -60.13
N HIS A 4 4.80 -106.23 -58.87
CA HIS A 4 5.51 -105.28 -58.00
C HIS A 4 5.10 -103.78 -57.85
N GLN A 5 4.70 -103.46 -56.62
CA GLN A 5 5.06 -102.26 -55.82
C GLN A 5 6.55 -101.83 -55.99
N PRO A 6 7.00 -100.58 -55.69
CA PRO A 6 6.75 -99.94 -54.39
C PRO A 6 6.84 -98.38 -54.23
N LEU A 7 6.35 -97.97 -53.05
CA LEU A 7 6.87 -96.99 -52.06
C LEU A 7 7.28 -95.55 -52.48
N HIS A 8 6.59 -94.58 -51.84
CA HIS A 8 7.02 -93.31 -51.21
C HIS A 8 8.51 -92.88 -51.32
N PRO A 9 8.90 -91.60 -51.09
CA PRO A 9 8.13 -90.41 -50.65
C PRO A 9 8.50 -89.11 -51.42
N GLU A 10 7.71 -88.03 -51.36
CA GLU A 10 8.29 -86.69 -51.54
C GLU A 10 7.83 -85.71 -50.46
N ARG A 11 8.73 -85.50 -49.48
CA ARG A 11 8.78 -84.29 -48.68
C ARG A 11 8.98 -83.12 -49.64
N LYS A 12 8.01 -82.22 -49.74
CA LYS A 12 8.23 -80.89 -50.32
C LYS A 12 9.23 -80.15 -49.43
N TYR A 13 10.47 -80.08 -49.88
CA TYR A 13 11.47 -79.16 -49.35
C TYR A 13 10.98 -77.74 -49.66
N LEU A 14 10.59 -76.99 -48.63
CA LEU A 14 10.49 -75.54 -48.72
C LEU A 14 11.90 -75.00 -48.92
N THR A 15 12.26 -74.81 -50.18
CA THR A 15 13.43 -74.02 -50.59
C THR A 15 13.34 -72.65 -49.92
N MET A 16 14.26 -72.40 -48.99
CA MET A 16 14.61 -71.08 -48.47
C MET A 16 14.97 -70.17 -49.65
N GLN A 17 13.98 -69.49 -50.22
CA GLN A 17 14.23 -68.33 -51.05
C GLN A 17 14.83 -67.26 -50.15
N LYS A 18 16.10 -66.94 -50.37
CA LYS A 18 16.78 -65.76 -49.84
C LYS A 18 15.85 -64.55 -49.98
N ILE A 19 15.28 -64.12 -48.85
CA ILE A 19 14.66 -62.81 -48.72
C ILE A 19 15.82 -61.82 -48.80
N TYR A 20 16.14 -61.37 -50.02
CA TYR A 20 16.89 -60.14 -50.20
C TYR A 20 16.00 -59.01 -49.67
N SER A 21 16.17 -58.67 -48.39
CA SER A 21 15.57 -57.51 -47.77
C SER A 21 16.08 -56.28 -48.51
N LYS A 22 15.32 -55.79 -49.49
CA LYS A 22 15.59 -54.50 -50.12
C LYS A 22 15.60 -53.45 -48.99
N PRO A 23 16.70 -52.70 -48.74
CA PRO A 23 16.72 -51.65 -47.71
C PRO A 23 15.95 -50.38 -48.14
N LEU A 24 15.07 -50.50 -49.14
CA LEU A 24 14.34 -49.40 -49.76
C LEU A 24 13.19 -48.80 -48.91
N PRO A 25 12.51 -49.50 -47.97
CA PRO A 25 11.46 -48.85 -47.19
C PRO A 25 12.02 -47.91 -46.10
N LEU A 26 13.25 -48.15 -45.63
CA LEU A 26 13.87 -47.31 -44.58
C LEU A 26 14.30 -45.94 -45.12
N PHE A 27 14.84 -45.92 -46.35
CA PHE A 27 15.27 -44.69 -47.02
C PHE A 27 14.08 -43.80 -47.39
N PHE A 28 12.95 -44.39 -47.76
CA PHE A 28 11.72 -43.64 -48.08
C PHE A 28 11.10 -43.02 -46.82
N ILE A 29 11.14 -43.73 -45.69
CA ILE A 29 10.72 -43.18 -44.38
C ILE A 29 11.65 -42.05 -43.94
N LEU A 30 12.98 -42.20 -44.08
CA LEU A 30 13.94 -41.13 -43.79
C LEU A 30 13.75 -39.91 -44.68
N PHE A 31 13.43 -40.12 -45.96
CA PHE A 31 13.15 -39.05 -46.91
C PHE A 31 11.87 -38.29 -46.51
N ILE A 32 10.79 -39.00 -46.15
CA ILE A 32 9.55 -38.37 -45.66
C ILE A 32 9.78 -37.56 -44.38
N ILE A 33 10.60 -38.05 -43.44
CA ILE A 33 10.96 -37.31 -42.22
C ILE A 33 11.77 -36.05 -42.55
N GLY A 34 12.61 -36.09 -43.60
CA GLY A 34 13.41 -34.95 -44.05
C GLY A 34 12.61 -33.78 -44.65
N PHE A 35 11.38 -34.01 -45.13
CA PHE A 35 10.49 -32.94 -45.62
C PHE A 35 9.53 -32.40 -44.57
N LEU A 36 9.42 -33.03 -43.40
CA LEU A 36 8.67 -32.49 -42.29
C LEU A 36 9.50 -31.36 -41.66
N LYS A 37 9.18 -30.11 -42.01
CA LYS A 37 9.63 -28.94 -41.26
C LYS A 37 8.98 -28.96 -39.86
N ILE A 38 9.58 -29.72 -38.96
CA ILE A 38 9.24 -29.69 -37.55
C ILE A 38 9.88 -28.42 -36.99
N SER A 39 9.13 -27.32 -36.97
CA SER A 39 9.54 -26.14 -36.21
C SER A 39 9.50 -26.48 -34.73
N ALA A 40 10.64 -26.36 -34.05
CA ALA A 40 10.66 -26.35 -32.59
C ALA A 40 9.79 -25.19 -32.09
N GLN A 41 9.10 -25.38 -30.96
CA GLN A 41 8.30 -24.32 -30.35
C GLN A 41 9.24 -23.17 -29.97
N ASP A 42 8.98 -21.96 -30.47
CA ASP A 42 9.76 -20.79 -30.05
C ASP A 42 9.43 -20.47 -28.59
N LEU A 43 10.30 -20.88 -27.68
CA LEU A 43 10.12 -20.66 -26.24
C LEU A 43 10.08 -19.16 -25.89
N LEU A 44 10.70 -18.29 -26.70
CA LEU A 44 10.73 -16.86 -26.43
C LEU A 44 9.38 -16.21 -26.73
N GLU A 45 8.69 -16.67 -27.78
CA GLU A 45 7.35 -16.21 -28.17
C GLU A 45 6.22 -17.01 -27.49
N SER A 46 6.56 -18.11 -26.81
CA SER A 46 5.57 -18.93 -26.10
C SER A 46 4.87 -18.17 -24.96
N ARG A 47 3.62 -18.53 -24.71
CA ARG A 47 2.81 -17.94 -23.64
C ARG A 47 3.47 -18.18 -22.28
N LYS A 48 3.78 -17.10 -21.56
CA LYS A 48 4.36 -17.15 -20.21
C LYS A 48 3.32 -17.09 -19.09
N THR A 49 2.06 -16.83 -19.41
CA THR A 49 0.93 -16.76 -18.48
C THR A 49 0.11 -18.05 -18.48
N SER A 50 -0.62 -18.35 -17.39
CA SER A 50 -1.70 -19.34 -17.45
C SER A 50 -2.81 -18.87 -18.39
N PRO A 51 -3.53 -19.80 -19.06
CA PRO A 51 -4.65 -19.48 -19.96
C PRO A 51 -5.79 -18.73 -19.28
N PHE A 52 -6.02 -19.05 -18.01
CA PHE A 52 -7.07 -18.47 -17.20
C PHE A 52 -6.50 -17.88 -15.91
N THR A 53 -7.16 -16.82 -15.46
CA THR A 53 -7.08 -16.30 -14.10
C THR A 53 -8.28 -16.83 -13.34
N TYR A 54 -8.05 -17.40 -12.17
CA TYR A 54 -9.10 -17.95 -11.32
C TYR A 54 -9.45 -16.97 -10.21
N ILE A 55 -10.75 -16.86 -9.91
CA ILE A 55 -11.28 -15.99 -8.87
C ILE A 55 -11.79 -16.85 -7.72
N TYR A 56 -11.22 -16.66 -6.54
CA TYR A 56 -11.61 -17.32 -5.30
C TYR A 56 -12.22 -16.31 -4.35
N GLN A 57 -13.34 -16.67 -3.72
CA GLN A 57 -13.91 -15.91 -2.62
C GLN A 57 -13.25 -16.32 -1.32
N ILE A 58 -12.90 -15.32 -0.50
CA ILE A 58 -12.33 -15.53 0.83
C ILE A 58 -13.24 -14.94 1.91
N THR A 59 -13.04 -15.39 3.14
CA THR A 59 -13.78 -14.90 4.30
C THR A 59 -13.28 -13.53 4.76
N ASP A 60 -14.12 -12.79 5.48
CA ASP A 60 -13.74 -11.51 6.10
C ASP A 60 -12.53 -11.65 7.04
N GLN A 61 -12.43 -12.78 7.74
CA GLN A 61 -11.30 -13.05 8.65
C GLN A 61 -9.99 -13.23 7.89
N GLU A 62 -10.01 -13.96 6.77
CA GLU A 62 -8.86 -14.14 5.89
C GLU A 62 -8.45 -12.81 5.24
N ALA A 63 -9.43 -12.04 4.75
CA ALA A 63 -9.17 -10.70 4.20
C ALA A 63 -8.49 -9.79 5.23
N LYS A 64 -8.93 -9.84 6.50
CA LYS A 64 -8.31 -9.08 7.60
C LYS A 64 -6.84 -9.44 7.81
N LEU A 65 -6.45 -10.71 7.66
CA LEU A 65 -5.06 -11.15 7.78
C LEU A 65 -4.20 -10.53 6.66
N ILE A 66 -4.76 -10.49 5.45
CA ILE A 66 -4.09 -9.93 4.27
C ILE A 66 -3.85 -8.42 4.44
N TYR A 67 -4.86 -7.67 4.92
CA TYR A 67 -4.71 -6.23 5.13
C TYR A 67 -3.79 -5.83 6.30
N ASN A 68 -3.63 -6.71 7.30
CA ASN A 68 -2.80 -6.42 8.48
C ASN A 68 -1.30 -6.55 8.24
N THR A 69 -0.89 -7.42 7.31
CA THR A 69 0.52 -7.77 7.13
C THR A 69 1.02 -7.30 5.78
N LYS A 70 2.22 -6.69 5.76
CA LYS A 70 2.84 -6.24 4.51
C LYS A 70 3.29 -7.40 3.61
N ILE A 71 3.57 -8.55 4.21
CA ILE A 71 4.01 -9.77 3.54
C ILE A 71 3.20 -10.92 4.13
N VAL A 72 2.21 -11.38 3.40
CA VAL A 72 1.39 -12.54 3.76
C VAL A 72 1.95 -13.73 2.98
N LYS A 73 2.32 -14.81 3.69
CA LYS A 73 2.56 -16.08 3.03
C LYS A 73 1.21 -16.75 2.85
N LEU A 74 0.60 -16.54 1.68
CA LEU A 74 -0.65 -17.21 1.30
C LEU A 74 -0.36 -18.69 1.08
N ASP A 75 -1.03 -19.54 1.84
CA ASP A 75 -1.04 -20.99 1.70
C ASP A 75 -2.28 -21.46 0.93
N SER A 76 -2.37 -22.77 0.67
CA SER A 76 -3.46 -23.36 -0.10
C SER A 76 -4.83 -23.24 0.56
N THR A 77 -4.89 -22.89 1.85
CA THR A 77 -6.14 -22.77 2.61
C THR A 77 -7.03 -21.63 2.09
N PHE A 78 -6.45 -20.52 1.63
CA PHE A 78 -7.17 -19.36 1.09
C PHE A 78 -7.86 -19.62 -0.27
N PHE A 79 -7.57 -20.74 -0.93
CA PHE A 79 -8.08 -21.06 -2.27
C PHE A 79 -9.21 -22.11 -2.22
N HIS A 80 -10.09 -22.01 -1.24
CA HIS A 80 -11.12 -23.02 -0.98
C HIS A 80 -12.40 -22.84 -1.83
N THR A 81 -12.82 -21.60 -2.14
CA THR A 81 -14.09 -21.34 -2.86
C THR A 81 -13.83 -20.66 -4.19
N LYS A 82 -13.72 -21.42 -5.28
CA LYS A 82 -13.64 -20.86 -6.64
C LYS A 82 -15.02 -20.39 -7.09
N ILE A 83 -15.13 -19.11 -7.45
CA ILE A 83 -16.37 -18.51 -7.96
C ILE A 83 -16.38 -18.51 -9.48
N ASP A 84 -15.25 -18.12 -10.09
CA ASP A 84 -15.22 -17.86 -11.53
C ASP A 84 -13.81 -18.00 -12.12
N SER A 85 -13.70 -17.89 -13.44
CA SER A 85 -12.45 -17.81 -14.18
C SER A 85 -12.62 -17.08 -15.50
N PHE A 86 -11.62 -16.30 -15.88
CA PHE A 86 -11.63 -15.55 -17.13
C PHE A 86 -10.29 -15.69 -17.87
N PRO A 87 -10.27 -15.53 -19.21
CA PRO A 87 -9.02 -15.55 -19.97
C PRO A 87 -8.07 -14.45 -19.49
N THR A 88 -6.85 -14.83 -19.09
CA THR A 88 -5.87 -13.90 -18.47
C THR A 88 -5.61 -12.66 -19.32
N ASP A 89 -5.74 -12.80 -20.64
CA ASP A 89 -5.40 -11.76 -21.62
C ASP A 89 -6.53 -10.74 -21.85
N LYS A 90 -7.77 -11.03 -21.41
CA LYS A 90 -8.95 -10.19 -21.67
C LYS A 90 -9.41 -9.34 -20.48
N GLY A 91 -8.92 -9.61 -19.27
CA GLY A 91 -9.45 -8.98 -18.06
C GLY A 91 -10.82 -9.53 -17.66
N TYR A 92 -11.40 -8.98 -16.59
CA TYR A 92 -12.67 -9.46 -16.01
C TYR A 92 -13.76 -8.41 -16.17
N ASP A 93 -14.78 -8.72 -16.96
CA ASP A 93 -15.86 -7.78 -17.32
C ASP A 93 -17.15 -7.96 -16.51
N GLU A 94 -17.28 -9.09 -15.80
CA GLU A 94 -18.50 -9.41 -15.06
C GLU A 94 -18.58 -8.68 -13.72
N LYS A 95 -19.81 -8.56 -13.19
CA LYS A 95 -20.07 -7.94 -11.89
C LYS A 95 -20.12 -9.02 -10.82
N LEU A 96 -19.14 -9.02 -9.93
CA LEU A 96 -19.14 -9.84 -8.73
C LEU A 96 -19.94 -9.15 -7.61
N PRO A 97 -20.57 -9.92 -6.72
CA PRO A 97 -21.23 -9.37 -5.55
C PRO A 97 -20.22 -8.72 -4.58
N PRO A 98 -20.66 -7.89 -3.62
CA PRO A 98 -19.76 -7.32 -2.63
C PRO A 98 -19.11 -8.42 -1.77
N GLY A 99 -17.81 -8.28 -1.53
CA GLY A 99 -17.01 -9.29 -0.86
C GLY A 99 -15.52 -9.20 -1.18
N HIS A 100 -14.77 -10.17 -0.66
CA HIS A 100 -13.33 -10.26 -0.82
C HIS A 100 -12.95 -11.42 -1.74
N TYR A 101 -12.07 -11.12 -2.70
CA TYR A 101 -11.68 -12.06 -3.74
C TYR A 101 -10.17 -12.09 -3.93
N LEU A 102 -9.66 -13.28 -4.21
CA LEU A 102 -8.30 -13.53 -4.69
C LEU A 102 -8.34 -13.92 -6.15
N LYS A 103 -7.61 -13.17 -6.97
CA LYS A 103 -7.36 -13.49 -8.38
C LYS A 103 -6.00 -14.12 -8.47
N THR A 104 -5.90 -15.27 -9.11
CA THR A 104 -4.66 -16.03 -9.15
C THR A 104 -4.38 -16.57 -10.54
N PHE A 105 -3.16 -16.37 -11.01
CA PHE A 105 -2.69 -16.82 -12.32
C PHE A 105 -1.18 -17.08 -12.27
N SER A 106 -0.67 -17.91 -13.18
CA SER A 106 0.77 -18.18 -13.24
C SER A 106 1.43 -17.24 -14.25
N TYR A 107 2.61 -16.71 -13.94
CA TYR A 107 3.43 -15.90 -14.86
C TYR A 107 4.90 -16.27 -14.69
N GLY A 108 5.54 -16.75 -15.76
CA GLY A 108 6.98 -17.02 -15.77
C GLY A 108 7.42 -18.08 -14.75
N GLY A 109 6.55 -19.07 -14.46
CA GLY A 109 6.81 -20.11 -13.45
C GLY A 109 6.48 -19.71 -12.02
N GLU A 110 6.02 -18.48 -11.78
CA GLU A 110 5.58 -18.01 -10.47
C GLU A 110 4.05 -17.90 -10.40
N GLN A 111 3.47 -18.17 -9.24
CA GLN A 111 2.06 -17.87 -8.98
C GLN A 111 1.91 -16.39 -8.59
N LYS A 112 1.14 -15.64 -9.37
CA LYS A 112 0.74 -14.27 -9.07
C LYS A 112 -0.63 -14.29 -8.41
N ILE A 113 -0.76 -13.55 -7.32
CA ILE A 113 -1.98 -13.46 -6.53
C ILE A 113 -2.29 -11.99 -6.31
N GLU A 114 -3.50 -11.58 -6.65
CA GLU A 114 -4.00 -10.22 -6.49
C GLU A 114 -5.27 -10.25 -5.65
N MET A 115 -5.36 -9.36 -4.66
CA MET A 115 -6.56 -9.21 -3.84
C MET A 115 -7.46 -8.10 -4.40
N THR A 116 -8.75 -8.40 -4.56
CA THR A 116 -9.77 -7.44 -4.96
C THR A 116 -10.92 -7.48 -3.96
N SER A 117 -11.32 -6.31 -3.45
CA SER A 117 -12.46 -6.17 -2.52
C SER A 117 -13.54 -5.31 -3.16
N ILE A 118 -14.72 -5.89 -3.36
CA ILE A 118 -15.88 -5.23 -3.96
C ILE A 118 -16.81 -4.79 -2.85
N ARG A 119 -17.27 -3.54 -2.94
CA ARG A 119 -17.93 -2.81 -1.86
C ARG A 119 -19.07 -1.99 -2.44
N ASP A 120 -20.09 -1.80 -1.64
CA ASP A 120 -21.30 -1.00 -1.85
C ASP A 120 -21.19 0.41 -1.21
N PHE A 121 -20.07 0.73 -0.58
CA PHE A 121 -19.84 2.03 0.04
C PHE A 121 -18.40 2.53 -0.09
N ASN A 122 -18.26 3.85 0.04
CA ASN A 122 -17.02 4.60 0.04
C ASN A 122 -16.74 5.20 1.42
N ILE A 123 -15.46 5.21 1.82
CA ILE A 123 -15.01 5.78 3.09
C ILE A 123 -14.08 6.96 2.85
N TYR A 124 -14.37 8.04 3.57
CA TYR A 124 -13.56 9.26 3.57
C TYR A 124 -13.13 9.60 4.98
N SER A 125 -11.83 9.75 5.18
CA SER A 125 -11.28 10.31 6.41
C SER A 125 -11.26 11.83 6.29
N LEU A 126 -12.03 12.53 7.12
CA LEU A 126 -11.96 13.98 7.22
C LEU A 126 -10.73 14.38 8.03
N ASN A 127 -9.91 15.27 7.47
CA ASN A 127 -8.74 15.79 8.18
C ASN A 127 -9.13 16.96 9.07
N ASN A 128 -9.47 16.67 10.33
CA ASN A 128 -9.86 17.68 11.31
C ASN A 128 -8.70 18.11 12.24
N THR A 129 -7.43 17.78 11.94
CA THR A 129 -6.23 18.02 12.78
C THR A 129 -6.23 17.45 14.21
N SER A 130 -7.34 17.52 14.96
CA SER A 130 -7.50 17.05 16.33
C SER A 130 -8.27 15.73 16.41
N ASP A 131 -9.38 15.63 15.69
CA ASP A 131 -10.34 14.54 15.79
C ASP A 131 -10.15 13.56 14.63
N LEU A 132 -10.53 12.31 14.86
CA LEU A 132 -10.64 11.30 13.82
C LEU A 132 -12.10 11.25 13.40
N ASP A 133 -12.39 11.70 12.18
CA ASP A 133 -13.72 11.77 11.62
C ASP A 133 -13.75 10.93 10.34
N ILE A 134 -14.62 9.92 10.33
CA ILE A 134 -14.79 9.00 9.19
C ILE A 134 -16.20 9.17 8.66
N GLN A 135 -16.33 9.49 7.38
CA GLN A 135 -17.61 9.53 6.68
C GLN A 135 -17.74 8.33 5.76
N ILE A 136 -18.94 7.78 5.70
CA ILE A 136 -19.29 6.64 4.87
C ILE A 136 -20.42 7.08 3.95
N TYR A 137 -20.25 6.80 2.67
CA TYR A 137 -21.24 7.10 1.65
C TYR A 137 -21.58 5.82 0.88
N ASP A 138 -22.83 5.67 0.47
CA ASP A 138 -23.21 4.66 -0.51
C ASP A 138 -22.64 5.02 -1.91
N LEU A 139 -23.01 4.24 -2.93
CA LEU A 139 -22.60 4.51 -4.32
C LEU A 139 -23.34 5.72 -4.92
N GLU A 140 -24.50 6.06 -4.37
CA GLU A 140 -25.36 7.19 -4.76
C GLU A 140 -24.95 8.52 -4.12
N GLY A 141 -24.06 8.50 -3.12
CA GLY A 141 -23.59 9.67 -2.37
C GLY A 141 -24.41 10.02 -1.12
N ASN A 142 -25.33 9.17 -0.67
CA ASN A 142 -26.01 9.33 0.62
C ASN A 142 -25.13 8.85 1.77
N ILE A 143 -25.33 9.42 2.96
CA ILE A 143 -24.54 9.11 4.15
C ILE A 143 -25.12 7.89 4.84
N ILE A 144 -24.27 6.91 5.11
CA ILE A 144 -24.59 5.71 5.89
C ILE A 144 -24.31 6.00 7.37
N ASP A 145 -25.33 5.97 8.21
CA ASP A 145 -25.23 6.30 9.65
C ASP A 145 -25.44 5.12 10.62
N ASP A 146 -25.88 3.99 10.10
CA ASP A 146 -26.15 2.74 10.82
C ASP A 146 -25.00 1.72 10.76
N ALA A 147 -23.94 2.00 10.00
CA ALA A 147 -22.76 1.14 9.90
C ALA A 147 -21.99 1.02 11.24
N GLU A 148 -21.43 -0.16 11.49
CA GLU A 148 -20.49 -0.37 12.60
C GLU A 148 -19.06 -0.06 12.16
N VAL A 149 -18.52 1.05 12.66
CA VAL A 149 -17.15 1.49 12.36
C VAL A 149 -16.22 1.24 13.55
N ARG A 150 -15.12 0.53 13.31
CA ARG A 150 -14.06 0.30 14.29
C ARG A 150 -12.71 0.72 13.73
N VAL A 151 -11.84 1.25 14.58
CA VAL A 151 -10.45 1.54 14.26
C VAL A 151 -9.58 0.71 15.19
N ASN A 152 -8.93 -0.31 14.62
CA ASN A 152 -8.37 -1.44 15.35
C ASN A 152 -9.46 -2.01 16.29
N ASP A 153 -9.22 -2.03 17.61
CA ASP A 153 -10.18 -2.59 18.56
C ASP A 153 -11.28 -1.62 19.01
N LYS A 154 -11.16 -0.32 18.69
CA LYS A 154 -12.07 0.71 19.22
C LYS A 154 -13.23 0.99 18.27
N LYS A 155 -14.46 0.82 18.77
CA LYS A 155 -15.68 1.25 18.07
C LYS A 155 -15.83 2.77 18.09
N LEU A 156 -16.16 3.35 16.93
CA LEU A 156 -16.43 4.78 16.76
C LEU A 156 -17.92 5.05 16.96
N LYS A 157 -18.25 6.25 17.47
CA LYS A 157 -19.63 6.67 17.66
C LYS A 157 -20.05 7.59 16.52
N TYR A 158 -21.24 7.37 15.98
CA TYR A 158 -21.80 8.28 14.99
C TYR A 158 -22.18 9.62 15.64
N SER A 159 -21.78 10.71 14.99
CA SER A 159 -22.03 12.09 15.42
C SER A 159 -22.96 12.76 14.41
N LYS A 160 -24.23 12.96 14.79
CA LYS A 160 -25.23 13.64 13.94
C LYS A 160 -24.82 15.07 13.54
N LYS A 161 -23.99 15.73 14.35
CA LYS A 161 -23.51 17.11 14.10
C LYS A 161 -22.57 17.19 12.89
N THR A 162 -21.68 16.22 12.78
CA THR A 162 -20.62 16.17 11.74
C THR A 162 -20.97 15.19 10.62
N ARG A 163 -22.07 14.43 10.79
CA ARG A 163 -22.50 13.34 9.91
C ARG A 163 -21.34 12.39 9.63
N SER A 164 -20.66 11.99 10.71
CA SER A 164 -19.43 11.19 10.67
C SER A 164 -19.30 10.32 11.92
N PHE A 165 -18.57 9.23 11.79
CA PHE A 165 -18.10 8.41 12.91
C PHE A 165 -16.87 9.06 13.52
N THR A 166 -16.99 9.51 14.75
CA THR A 166 -15.99 10.38 15.39
C THR A 166 -15.29 9.70 16.57
N ASP A 167 -13.97 9.85 16.62
CA ASP A 167 -13.17 9.71 17.83
C ASP A 167 -12.48 11.03 18.19
N LYS A 168 -12.97 11.67 19.25
CA LYS A 168 -12.48 12.99 19.67
C LYS A 168 -11.03 12.90 20.14
N LYS A 169 -10.21 13.87 19.72
CA LYS A 169 -8.79 13.99 20.09
C LYS A 169 -7.99 12.73 19.82
N SER A 170 -8.34 12.00 18.76
CA SER A 170 -7.73 10.72 18.42
C SER A 170 -6.75 10.88 17.28
N ASN A 171 -5.54 10.35 17.46
CA ASN A 171 -4.56 10.17 16.38
C ASN A 171 -4.35 8.68 16.09
N LYS A 172 -5.40 7.87 16.25
CA LYS A 172 -5.34 6.46 15.87
C LYS A 172 -5.04 6.35 14.37
N HIS A 173 -4.23 5.36 14.06
CA HIS A 173 -3.89 4.87 12.72
C HIS A 173 -4.09 3.36 12.72
N GLY A 174 -3.98 2.72 11.56
CA GLY A 174 -4.12 1.27 11.42
C GLY A 174 -5.28 0.91 10.52
N ILE A 175 -6.08 -0.08 10.90
CA ILE A 175 -7.17 -0.57 10.04
C ILE A 175 -8.51 -0.03 10.54
N VAL A 176 -9.23 0.62 9.64
CA VAL A 176 -10.66 0.88 9.79
C VAL A 176 -11.40 -0.34 9.30
N THR A 177 -12.20 -0.93 10.19
CA THR A 177 -13.14 -1.99 9.89
C THR A 177 -14.53 -1.37 9.84
N VAL A 178 -15.23 -1.55 8.73
CA VAL A 178 -16.59 -1.05 8.54
C VAL A 178 -17.48 -2.22 8.21
N THR A 179 -18.50 -2.44 9.03
CA THR A 179 -19.50 -3.48 8.81
C THR A 179 -20.83 -2.81 8.50
N HIS A 180 -21.36 -3.08 7.31
CA HIS A 180 -22.65 -2.58 6.81
C HIS A 180 -23.39 -3.76 6.17
N GLU A 181 -24.67 -3.95 6.50
CA GLU A 181 -25.50 -5.04 5.97
C GLU A 181 -24.88 -6.46 6.03
N GLY A 182 -24.03 -6.70 7.04
CA GLY A 182 -23.34 -7.99 7.23
C GLY A 182 -22.04 -8.17 6.46
N ILE A 183 -21.62 -7.19 5.65
CA ILE A 183 -20.38 -7.21 4.90
C ILE A 183 -19.34 -6.35 5.61
N THR A 184 -18.17 -6.94 5.91
CA THR A 184 -17.08 -6.23 6.57
C THR A 184 -16.03 -5.79 5.57
N SER A 185 -15.74 -4.49 5.50
CA SER A 185 -14.66 -3.96 4.68
C SER A 185 -13.51 -3.42 5.53
N TYR A 186 -12.29 -3.57 5.01
CA TYR A 186 -11.05 -3.14 5.67
C TYR A 186 -10.38 -2.01 4.90
N TYR A 187 -9.93 -0.99 5.64
CA TYR A 187 -9.27 0.19 5.08
C TYR A 187 -8.07 0.58 5.90
N LYS A 188 -6.98 0.95 5.21
CA LYS A 188 -5.80 1.45 5.87
C LYS A 188 -5.95 2.94 6.17
N LEU A 189 -5.98 3.29 7.45
CA LEU A 189 -5.93 4.66 7.95
C LEU A 189 -4.48 5.07 8.14
N ASP A 190 -3.93 5.71 7.11
CA ASP A 190 -2.60 6.30 7.16
C ASP A 190 -2.68 7.74 7.68
N ARG A 191 -2.08 7.98 8.86
CA ARG A 191 -1.92 9.33 9.41
C ARG A 191 -0.44 9.61 9.64
N GLN A 192 -0.01 10.79 9.21
CA GLN A 192 1.39 11.20 9.26
C GLN A 192 1.95 11.34 10.69
N PHE A 193 1.07 11.58 11.69
CA PHE A 193 1.48 11.85 13.07
C PHE A 193 0.93 10.82 14.05
N ALA A 194 1.80 9.92 14.52
CA ALA A 194 1.49 8.93 15.55
C ALA A 194 1.82 9.47 16.95
N ASN A 195 0.90 10.22 17.55
CA ASN A 195 1.01 10.65 18.95
C ASN A 195 -0.10 9.99 19.78
N SER A 196 0.28 9.10 20.70
CA SER A 196 -0.66 8.43 21.59
C SER A 196 -1.43 9.44 22.45
N GLY A 197 -2.65 9.09 22.87
CA GLY A 197 -3.46 9.93 23.76
C GLY A 197 -2.73 10.25 25.07
N LEU A 198 -2.00 9.26 25.62
CA LEU A 198 -1.18 9.39 26.82
C LEU A 198 -0.04 10.38 26.62
N THR A 199 0.72 10.26 25.52
CA THR A 199 1.82 11.20 25.19
C THR A 199 1.29 12.62 25.07
N ARG A 200 0.11 12.80 24.48
CA ARG A 200 -0.54 14.11 24.34
C ARG A 200 -0.97 14.70 25.69
N ALA A 201 -1.53 13.87 26.56
CA ALA A 201 -1.94 14.26 27.91
C ALA A 201 -0.72 14.61 28.77
N TYR A 202 0.29 13.74 28.80
CA TYR A 202 1.56 13.96 29.49
C TYR A 202 2.24 15.26 29.03
N ARG A 203 2.37 15.48 27.72
CA ARG A 203 2.95 16.72 27.18
C ARG A 203 2.15 17.95 27.60
N LYS A 204 0.82 17.88 27.55
CA LYS A 204 -0.04 19.00 27.96
C LYS A 204 0.10 19.32 29.45
N THR A 205 0.23 18.31 30.31
CA THR A 205 0.33 18.49 31.76
C THR A 205 1.72 18.95 32.17
N PHE A 206 2.77 18.21 31.80
CA PHE A 206 4.14 18.46 32.28
C PHE A 206 4.86 19.58 31.53
N TYR A 207 4.59 19.77 30.24
CA TYR A 207 5.17 20.86 29.45
C TYR A 207 4.20 22.03 29.26
N GLY A 208 3.04 22.01 29.91
CA GLY A 208 2.10 23.14 29.99
C GLY A 208 2.44 24.09 31.15
N THR A 209 2.01 25.35 31.06
CA THR A 209 2.19 26.30 32.18
C THR A 209 1.16 26.04 33.29
N PRO A 210 1.55 26.11 34.57
CA PRO A 210 2.87 26.52 35.08
C PRO A 210 3.87 25.37 35.25
N LEU A 211 3.45 24.11 35.12
CA LEU A 211 4.27 22.94 35.48
C LEU A 211 5.55 22.80 34.65
N LYS A 212 5.58 23.34 33.43
CA LYS A 212 6.75 23.38 32.55
C LYS A 212 8.00 23.94 33.25
N TYR A 213 7.86 24.94 34.12
CA TYR A 213 9.00 25.56 34.80
C TYR A 213 9.64 24.63 35.83
N ILE A 214 8.88 23.68 36.36
CA ILE A 214 9.36 22.65 37.29
C ILE A 214 9.89 21.45 36.49
N TRP A 215 9.15 21.02 35.46
CA TRP A 215 9.47 19.81 34.72
C TRP A 215 10.71 19.92 33.84
N HIS A 216 10.92 21.07 33.19
CA HIS A 216 12.02 21.26 32.25
C HIS A 216 13.44 21.08 32.84
N PRO A 217 13.77 21.65 34.02
CA PRO A 217 15.08 21.41 34.64
C PRO A 217 15.24 19.95 35.12
N ILE A 218 14.17 19.29 35.56
CA ILE A 218 14.21 17.89 35.98
C ILE A 218 14.55 16.99 34.78
N THR A 219 13.86 17.15 33.65
CA THR A 219 14.17 16.34 32.46
C THR A 219 15.58 16.58 31.96
N PHE A 220 16.07 17.83 32.03
CA PHE A 220 17.44 18.14 31.61
C PHE A 220 18.48 17.34 32.40
N ILE A 221 18.32 17.20 33.73
CA ILE A 221 19.24 16.43 34.56
C ILE A 221 19.16 14.92 34.26
N LEU A 222 17.94 14.41 34.05
CA LEU A 222 17.72 12.98 33.77
C LEU A 222 18.18 12.55 32.38
N ASP A 223 18.09 13.43 31.39
CA ASP A 223 18.41 13.13 29.99
C ASP A 223 19.93 13.13 29.73
N ILE A 224 20.75 13.85 30.50
CA ILE A 224 22.22 13.93 30.34
C ILE A 224 22.92 12.56 30.25
N PRO A 225 22.74 11.60 31.20
CA PRO A 225 23.43 10.32 31.12
C PRO A 225 22.96 9.48 29.91
N ILE A 226 21.68 9.55 29.56
CA ILE A 226 21.09 8.83 28.43
C ILE A 226 21.64 9.39 27.11
N ASP A 227 21.61 10.71 26.97
CA ASP A 227 22.14 11.42 25.80
C ASP A 227 23.66 11.29 25.71
N GLY A 228 24.37 11.17 26.83
CA GLY A 228 25.80 10.87 26.88
C GLY A 228 26.14 9.53 26.24
N TYR A 229 25.41 8.48 26.61
CA TYR A 229 25.53 7.17 25.98
C TYR A 229 25.28 7.23 24.47
N TYR A 230 24.20 7.87 24.03
CA TYR A 230 23.89 7.99 22.61
C TYR A 230 24.90 8.84 21.84
N SER A 231 25.43 9.89 22.48
CA SER A 231 26.45 10.76 21.88
C SER A 231 27.75 9.99 21.62
N ILE A 232 28.13 9.10 22.54
CA ILE A 232 29.29 8.20 22.37
C ILE A 232 29.00 7.17 21.27
N LYS A 233 27.83 6.53 21.31
CA LYS A 233 27.44 5.50 20.33
C LYS A 233 27.44 6.02 18.89
N TYR A 234 26.92 7.22 18.66
CA TYR A 234 26.78 7.79 17.32
C TYR A 234 27.96 8.68 16.91
N GLY A 235 28.84 9.06 17.84
CA GLY A 235 30.03 9.89 17.56
C GLY A 235 29.76 11.39 17.41
N TRP A 236 28.57 11.86 17.80
CA TRP A 236 28.22 13.28 17.80
C TRP A 236 27.19 13.61 18.90
N PRO A 237 27.21 14.83 19.48
CA PRO A 237 26.31 15.20 20.56
C PRO A 237 24.83 15.00 20.23
N GLN A 238 24.08 14.37 21.14
CA GLN A 238 22.63 14.16 21.05
C GLN A 238 21.88 14.97 22.12
N GLY A 239 20.60 15.24 21.87
CA GLY A 239 19.63 15.70 22.88
C GLY A 239 20.08 16.93 23.69
N THR A 240 20.12 16.78 25.01
CA THR A 240 20.54 17.80 25.97
C THR A 240 22.00 18.21 25.80
N ILE A 241 22.90 17.28 25.50
CA ILE A 241 24.32 17.57 25.25
C ILE A 241 24.48 18.41 23.98
N TYR A 242 23.72 18.08 22.93
CA TYR A 242 23.65 18.91 21.73
C TYR A 242 23.11 20.30 22.04
N SER A 243 22.06 20.39 22.86
CA SER A 243 21.48 21.66 23.28
C SER A 243 22.46 22.54 24.07
N ILE A 244 23.28 21.93 24.93
CA ILE A 244 24.36 22.63 25.66
C ILE A 244 25.38 23.18 24.67
N LYS A 245 25.87 22.33 23.75
CA LYS A 245 26.80 22.76 22.70
C LYS A 245 26.24 23.95 21.92
N ASP A 246 25.00 23.82 21.42
CA ASP A 246 24.34 24.88 20.63
C ASP A 246 24.18 26.17 21.43
N PHE A 247 23.89 26.10 22.72
CA PHE A 247 23.83 27.28 23.58
C PHE A 247 25.19 28.01 23.62
N PHE A 248 26.29 27.29 23.84
CA PHE A 248 27.62 27.88 23.87
C PHE A 248 28.06 28.42 22.50
N VAL A 249 27.80 27.69 21.42
CA VAL A 249 28.10 28.12 20.04
C VAL A 249 27.32 29.39 19.68
N ASN A 250 25.99 29.38 19.85
CA ASN A 250 25.17 30.55 19.55
C ASN A 250 25.51 31.76 20.42
N THR A 251 25.91 31.54 21.68
CA THR A 251 26.34 32.62 22.56
C THR A 251 27.67 33.19 22.08
N TYR A 252 28.64 32.33 21.76
CA TYR A 252 29.92 32.73 21.19
C TYR A 252 29.74 33.50 19.89
N GLU A 253 28.99 32.97 18.91
CA GLU A 253 28.74 33.63 17.62
C GLU A 253 28.06 35.00 17.79
N LYS A 254 27.06 35.11 18.68
CA LYS A 254 26.42 36.40 18.98
C LYS A 254 27.40 37.40 19.59
N THR A 255 28.26 36.95 20.51
CA THR A 255 29.27 37.83 21.11
C THR A 255 30.38 38.19 20.13
N ALA A 256 30.80 37.25 19.28
CA ALA A 256 31.83 37.45 18.27
C ALA A 256 31.34 38.39 17.17
N CYS A 257 30.06 38.31 16.77
CA CYS A 257 29.42 39.23 15.81
C CYS A 257 29.48 40.71 16.25
N ILE A 258 29.59 41.00 17.57
CA ILE A 258 29.79 42.38 18.05
C ILE A 258 31.18 42.91 17.64
N PHE A 259 32.18 42.04 17.54
CA PHE A 259 33.59 42.41 17.32
C PHE A 259 34.08 42.10 15.91
N ASP A 260 33.46 41.14 15.23
CA ASP A 260 33.84 40.71 13.88
C ASP A 260 32.59 40.37 13.05
N PRO A 261 32.28 41.15 11.99
CA PRO A 261 31.14 40.94 11.10
C PRO A 261 31.10 39.56 10.43
N TYR A 262 32.23 38.84 10.34
CA TYR A 262 32.30 37.51 9.75
C TYR A 262 31.44 36.48 10.52
N TYR A 263 31.24 36.68 11.82
CA TYR A 263 30.43 35.78 12.67
C TYR A 263 28.95 36.17 12.74
N CYS A 264 28.52 37.18 11.99
CA CYS A 264 27.13 37.58 11.94
C CYS A 264 26.35 36.72 10.94
N ASP A 265 25.44 35.87 11.43
CA ASP A 265 24.49 35.15 10.57
C ASP A 265 23.45 36.12 10.00
N PHE A 266 23.70 36.62 8.79
CA PHE A 266 22.79 37.49 8.04
C PHE A 266 21.64 36.74 7.35
N ASN A 267 21.46 35.43 7.60
CA ASN A 267 20.26 34.72 7.16
C ASN A 267 19.04 35.19 7.95
N ASN A 268 18.56 36.39 7.61
CA ASN A 268 17.24 36.86 7.92
C ASN A 268 16.24 35.85 7.38
N LYS A 269 15.78 34.95 8.25
CA LYS A 269 14.56 34.18 8.06
C LYS A 269 13.46 35.19 7.74
N TYR A 270 13.07 35.28 6.48
CA TYR A 270 11.89 36.04 6.09
C TYR A 270 10.71 35.49 6.90
N THR A 271 10.27 36.24 7.91
CA THR A 271 9.20 35.82 8.84
C THR A 271 7.81 36.19 8.33
N GLY A 272 7.71 36.65 7.08
CA GLY A 272 6.47 37.04 6.42
C GLY A 272 6.15 36.12 5.25
N TYR A 273 4.86 35.82 5.06
CA TYR A 273 4.33 35.13 3.90
C TYR A 273 3.17 35.93 3.33
N MET A 274 2.98 35.84 2.02
CA MET A 274 1.79 36.37 1.34
C MET A 274 0.95 35.20 0.86
N ALA A 275 -0.29 35.12 1.34
CA ALA A 275 -1.23 34.09 0.95
C ALA A 275 -2.32 34.69 0.05
N PHE A 276 -2.51 34.10 -1.13
CA PHE A 276 -3.57 34.47 -2.05
C PHE A 276 -4.67 33.41 -2.03
N ASN A 277 -5.92 33.84 -2.01
CA ASN A 277 -7.02 32.99 -2.44
C ASN A 277 -6.84 32.78 -3.96
N LYS A 278 -6.91 31.54 -4.47
CA LYS A 278 -6.91 31.22 -5.91
C LYS A 278 -8.32 30.84 -6.39
N PRO A 279 -9.29 31.76 -6.38
CA PRO A 279 -10.59 31.51 -6.97
C PRO A 279 -10.49 31.49 -8.51
N MET A 280 -11.28 30.64 -9.15
CA MET A 280 -11.42 30.62 -10.60
C MET A 280 -12.45 31.67 -11.02
N TYR A 281 -12.11 32.50 -12.00
CA TYR A 281 -12.98 33.54 -12.57
C TYR A 281 -13.12 33.37 -14.08
N LYS A 282 -14.23 33.86 -14.64
CA LYS A 282 -14.44 33.89 -16.10
C LYS A 282 -13.87 35.18 -16.70
N PRO A 283 -13.55 35.18 -18.01
CA PRO A 283 -13.28 36.42 -18.73
C PRO A 283 -14.44 37.41 -18.54
N SER A 284 -14.11 38.67 -18.24
CA SER A 284 -15.04 39.77 -17.92
C SER A 284 -15.63 39.83 -16.50
N ASP A 285 -15.20 38.97 -15.58
CA ASP A 285 -15.54 39.14 -14.16
C ASP A 285 -14.78 40.31 -13.51
N THR A 286 -15.47 41.10 -12.68
CA THR A 286 -14.82 42.14 -11.87
C THR A 286 -14.30 41.57 -10.56
N VAL A 287 -12.97 41.47 -10.43
CA VAL A 287 -12.32 40.95 -9.22
C VAL A 287 -12.13 42.06 -8.18
N LYS A 288 -12.55 41.82 -6.93
CA LYS A 288 -12.24 42.69 -5.79
C LYS A 288 -11.23 42.01 -4.86
N VAL A 289 -10.11 42.68 -4.58
CA VAL A 289 -9.05 42.16 -3.73
C VAL A 289 -9.17 42.73 -2.31
N LYS A 290 -8.99 41.88 -1.30
CA LYS A 290 -8.89 42.29 0.10
C LYS A 290 -7.58 41.76 0.70
N ALA A 291 -6.77 42.67 1.24
CA ALA A 291 -5.52 42.33 1.90
C ALA A 291 -5.65 42.52 3.42
N PHE A 292 -4.98 41.66 4.18
CA PHE A 292 -4.85 41.78 5.63
C PHE A 292 -3.37 41.67 6.00
N ILE A 293 -2.91 42.58 6.86
CA ILE A 293 -1.61 42.46 7.52
C ILE A 293 -1.84 41.79 8.86
N VAL A 294 -1.11 40.71 9.14
CA VAL A 294 -1.25 39.91 10.36
C VAL A 294 0.03 39.94 11.19
N ASP A 295 -0.10 39.76 12.50
CA ASP A 295 1.04 39.58 13.40
C ASP A 295 1.67 38.18 13.26
N LYS A 296 2.76 37.91 14.01
CA LYS A 296 3.42 36.60 14.06
C LYS A 296 2.51 35.44 14.51
N LYS A 297 1.34 35.73 15.08
CA LYS A 297 0.32 34.75 15.53
C LYS A 297 -0.84 34.63 14.55
N GLY A 298 -0.77 35.29 13.38
CA GLY A 298 -1.82 35.28 12.36
C GLY A 298 -3.03 36.14 12.69
N LYS A 299 -2.96 36.99 13.73
CA LYS A 299 -4.06 37.90 14.07
C LYS A 299 -3.99 39.16 13.20
N PRO A 300 -5.09 39.58 12.55
CA PRO A 300 -5.09 40.78 11.73
C PRO A 300 -4.81 42.01 12.60
N LEU A 301 -3.86 42.82 12.17
CA LEU A 301 -3.59 44.11 12.77
C LEU A 301 -4.81 44.99 12.52
N LYS A 302 -5.52 45.36 13.60
CA LYS A 302 -6.65 46.28 13.54
C LYS A 302 -6.14 47.70 13.33
N ARG A 303 -5.71 48.06 12.13
CA ARG A 303 -5.49 49.45 11.76
C ARG A 303 -6.57 49.85 10.76
N ARG A 304 -7.40 50.83 11.13
CA ARG A 304 -8.26 51.56 10.20
C ARG A 304 -7.34 52.33 9.25
N SER A 305 -6.91 51.72 8.16
CA SER A 305 -6.27 52.44 7.06
C SER A 305 -7.35 52.73 6.02
N GLY A 306 -7.93 53.93 6.13
CA GLY A 306 -8.53 54.57 4.98
C GLY A 306 -7.42 54.83 3.97
N LEU A 307 -7.39 54.03 2.92
CA LEU A 307 -6.66 54.37 1.70
C LEU A 307 -7.65 55.19 0.87
N LYS A 308 -7.39 56.49 0.78
CA LYS A 308 -7.89 57.34 -0.31
C LYS A 308 -7.10 56.98 -1.57
#